data_AF-A0A5B8IES9-F1
#
_entry.id   AF-A0A5B8IES9-F1
#
_cell.length_a   1.000
_cell.length_b   1.000
_cell.length_c   1.000
_cell.angle_alpha   90.00
_cell.angle_beta   90.00
_cell.angle_gamma   90.00
#
_symmetry.space_group_name_H-M   'P 1'
#
loop_
_entity.id
_entity.type
_entity.pdbx_description
1 polymer ?
#
loop_
_entity_poly.entity_id
_entity_poly.type
_entity_poly.pdbx_seq_one_letter_code
_entity_poly.pdbx_strand_id
1 'polypeptide(L)'
;MDHSEHGTSIDLPPFTLGRGLELSPDPFFLIGSLVALALYGWGVTRLVRRGDAWPVGRTVFFVAGVLTVLLAMCTKLNDYGMVMFSVHMVQHMIISMISPILLLLGAPVTLALRALPVAGRGRKGPRELLLALLHSRYMRIITHPAFTIPLFIASLYGLYFTSLFDFLMGSQVGHIAMMVHFLAVGLVFFWPIMGVDPGPHRPGYVMRMLELFAGMPFHAFFGIALMMASTPMVGTYDSPPASLGIDALSDQHAAGGIAWAFSEIPSVLVLIALVFQWYRSDQRQARRKDRAADRDGDKELEAYNAYLAQLHARSGGTAGAARGGPEPETVTAAAAGESPQAPAAAGAATGETGTGAAGR
;
A
#
# COMPACT_ATOMS: atom_id res chain seq x y z
N MET A 1 19.62 -52.28 -13.20
CA MET A 1 18.39 -51.48 -13.19
C MET A 1 18.55 -50.51 -12.05
N ASP A 2 18.91 -49.29 -12.41
CA ASP A 2 19.35 -48.21 -11.52
C ASP A 2 18.10 -47.41 -11.13
N HIS A 3 17.81 -47.34 -9.83
CA HIS A 3 16.63 -46.68 -9.31
C HIS A 3 17.05 -45.48 -8.46
N SER A 4 16.62 -44.29 -8.92
CA SER A 4 16.31 -43.09 -8.15
C SER A 4 17.46 -42.35 -7.45
N GLU A 5 18.07 -41.42 -8.18
CA GLU A 5 18.55 -40.15 -7.64
C GLU A 5 17.36 -39.35 -7.06
N HIS A 6 17.01 -39.61 -5.81
CA HIS A 6 16.07 -38.79 -5.04
C HIS A 6 16.85 -38.02 -3.97
N GLY A 7 16.87 -36.69 -4.10
CA GLY A 7 17.39 -35.77 -3.11
C GLY A 7 18.75 -35.17 -3.47
N THR A 8 18.81 -34.38 -4.54
CA THR A 8 19.88 -33.37 -4.67
C THR A 8 19.67 -32.34 -3.57
N SER A 9 20.20 -32.61 -2.38
CA SER A 9 20.51 -31.55 -1.43
C SER A 9 21.42 -30.59 -2.18
N ILE A 10 20.91 -29.39 -2.47
CA ILE A 10 21.68 -28.34 -3.13
C ILE A 10 22.75 -27.94 -2.12
N ASP A 11 23.93 -28.52 -2.26
CA ASP A 11 25.08 -28.26 -1.39
C ASP A 11 25.66 -26.89 -1.76
N LEU A 12 25.26 -25.86 -1.03
CA LEU A 12 25.70 -24.48 -1.24
C LEU A 12 26.75 -24.08 -0.22
N PRO A 13 27.78 -23.32 -0.61
CA PRO A 13 28.72 -22.77 0.34
C PRO A 13 28.01 -21.76 1.27
N PRO A 14 28.63 -21.35 2.39
CA PRO A 14 28.03 -20.36 3.30
C PRO A 14 27.57 -19.09 2.57
N PHE A 15 26.40 -18.59 2.96
CA PHE A 15 25.79 -17.44 2.33
C PHE A 15 26.68 -16.19 2.48
N THR A 16 26.83 -15.47 1.37
CA THR A 16 27.37 -14.10 1.36
C THR A 16 26.58 -13.30 0.33
N LEU A 17 26.50 -11.98 0.49
CA LEU A 17 25.80 -11.13 -0.50
C LEU A 17 26.35 -11.31 -1.91
N GLY A 18 27.68 -11.42 -2.07
CA GLY A 18 28.30 -11.65 -3.38
C GLY A 18 27.83 -12.95 -4.03
N ARG A 19 27.81 -14.06 -3.25
CA ARG A 19 27.34 -15.37 -3.74
C ARG A 19 25.84 -15.38 -4.00
N GLY A 20 25.05 -14.73 -3.15
CA GLY A 20 23.60 -14.63 -3.33
C GLY A 20 23.22 -13.88 -4.60
N LEU A 21 24.02 -12.90 -5.02
CA LEU A 21 23.78 -12.09 -6.22
C LEU A 21 24.35 -12.70 -7.51
N GLU A 22 25.01 -13.87 -7.45
CA GLU A 22 25.43 -14.60 -8.65
C GLU A 22 24.20 -14.98 -9.48
N LEU A 23 24.33 -14.91 -10.81
CA LEU A 23 23.21 -15.21 -11.72
C LEU A 23 22.85 -16.69 -11.67
N SER A 24 21.59 -16.97 -11.37
CA SER A 24 20.98 -18.30 -11.41
C SER A 24 19.55 -18.13 -11.92
N PRO A 25 19.36 -17.97 -13.24
CA PRO A 25 18.09 -17.55 -13.78
C PRO A 25 17.03 -18.65 -13.72
N ASP A 26 15.96 -18.43 -12.94
CA ASP A 26 14.73 -19.20 -13.10
C ASP A 26 14.08 -18.87 -14.47
N PRO A 27 13.89 -19.87 -15.36
CA PRO A 27 13.38 -19.61 -16.72
C PRO A 27 11.99 -18.98 -16.74
N PHE A 28 11.11 -19.34 -15.81
CA PHE A 28 9.74 -18.84 -15.78
C PHE A 28 9.72 -17.34 -15.47
N PHE A 29 10.43 -16.92 -14.42
CA PHE A 29 10.49 -15.51 -14.04
C PHE A 29 11.32 -14.67 -15.01
N LEU A 30 12.38 -15.23 -15.60
CA LEU A 30 13.17 -14.54 -16.62
C LEU A 30 12.32 -14.23 -17.85
N ILE A 31 11.67 -15.25 -18.42
CA ILE A 31 10.84 -15.09 -19.62
C ILE A 31 9.66 -14.15 -19.31
N GLY A 32 8.98 -14.34 -18.19
CA GLY A 32 7.87 -13.47 -17.77
C GLY A 32 8.29 -12.00 -17.64
N SER A 33 9.46 -11.75 -17.05
CA SER A 33 10.03 -10.41 -16.89
C SER A 33 10.40 -9.76 -18.23
N LEU A 34 11.02 -10.52 -19.15
CA LEU A 34 11.36 -10.04 -20.48
C LEU A 34 10.11 -9.71 -21.30
N VAL A 35 9.08 -10.56 -21.23
CA VAL A 35 7.79 -10.31 -21.88
C VAL A 35 7.12 -9.06 -21.29
N ALA A 36 7.11 -8.91 -19.96
CA ALA A 36 6.56 -7.74 -19.31
C ALA A 36 7.27 -6.43 -19.74
N LEU A 37 8.61 -6.44 -19.79
CA LEU A 37 9.41 -5.30 -20.26
C LEU A 37 9.17 -5.01 -21.73
N ALA A 38 9.10 -6.04 -22.59
CA ALA A 38 8.85 -5.87 -24.02
C ALA A 38 7.45 -5.28 -24.27
N LEU A 39 6.41 -5.77 -23.59
CA LEU A 39 5.05 -5.26 -23.70
C LEU A 39 4.93 -3.82 -23.19
N TYR A 40 5.57 -3.51 -22.05
CA TYR A 40 5.59 -2.16 -21.50
C TYR A 40 6.34 -1.19 -22.43
N GLY A 41 7.53 -1.58 -22.89
CA GLY A 41 8.36 -0.79 -23.82
C GLY A 41 7.66 -0.57 -25.16
N TRP A 42 6.97 -1.57 -25.68
CA TRP A 42 6.10 -1.44 -26.86
C TRP A 42 4.98 -0.43 -26.63
N GLY A 43 4.30 -0.50 -25.47
CA GLY A 43 3.23 0.41 -25.09
C GLY A 43 3.70 1.86 -25.03
N VAL A 44 4.85 2.11 -24.37
CA VAL A 44 5.46 3.45 -24.27
C VAL A 44 5.86 3.95 -25.66
N THR A 45 6.57 3.15 -26.44
CA THR A 45 7.04 3.52 -27.79
C THR A 45 5.88 3.88 -28.69
N ARG A 46 4.78 3.11 -28.64
CA ARG A 46 3.57 3.38 -29.41
C ARG A 46 2.91 4.70 -29.03
N LEU A 47 2.85 5.02 -27.73
CA LEU A 47 2.29 6.28 -27.24
C LEU A 47 3.13 7.47 -27.70
N VAL A 48 4.45 7.39 -27.51
CA VAL A 48 5.38 8.45 -27.89
C VAL A 48 5.38 8.68 -29.41
N ARG A 49 5.35 7.61 -30.22
CA ARG A 49 5.24 7.72 -31.69
C ARG A 49 3.94 8.36 -32.16
N ARG A 50 2.88 8.30 -31.35
CA ARG A 50 1.60 8.97 -31.62
C ARG A 50 1.63 10.46 -31.23
N GLY A 51 2.68 10.92 -30.57
CA GLY A 51 2.80 12.28 -30.03
C GLY A 51 2.26 12.45 -28.61
N ASP A 52 1.84 11.37 -27.96
CA ASP A 52 1.37 11.40 -26.57
C ASP A 52 2.57 11.39 -25.60
N ALA A 53 2.49 12.17 -24.52
CA ALA A 53 3.50 12.16 -23.47
C ALA A 53 3.26 11.01 -22.45
N TRP A 54 4.31 10.28 -22.10
CA TRP A 54 4.33 9.31 -21.00
C TRP A 54 5.35 9.72 -19.93
N PRO A 55 4.98 9.80 -18.64
CA PRO A 55 5.92 10.20 -17.59
C PRO A 55 7.08 9.20 -17.43
N VAL A 56 8.33 9.67 -17.60
CA VAL A 56 9.54 8.82 -17.49
C VAL A 56 9.61 8.10 -16.15
N GLY A 57 9.19 8.76 -15.06
CA GLY A 57 9.16 8.16 -13.72
C GLY A 57 8.34 6.86 -13.67
N ARG A 58 7.24 6.74 -14.42
CA ARG A 58 6.45 5.50 -14.49
C ARG A 58 7.25 4.36 -15.12
N THR A 59 7.95 4.66 -16.22
CA THR A 59 8.83 3.67 -16.86
C THR A 59 9.94 3.23 -15.92
N VAL A 60 10.57 4.17 -15.20
CA VAL A 60 11.64 3.86 -14.23
C VAL A 60 11.12 2.95 -13.12
N PHE A 61 9.97 3.28 -12.51
CA PHE A 61 9.37 2.43 -11.47
C PHE A 61 8.99 1.05 -11.97
N PHE A 62 8.40 0.95 -13.17
CA PHE A 62 8.06 -0.34 -13.76
C PHE A 62 9.30 -1.21 -13.99
N VAL A 63 10.34 -0.65 -14.61
CA VAL A 63 11.60 -1.35 -14.85
C VAL A 63 12.25 -1.75 -13.52
N ALA A 64 12.29 -0.85 -12.53
CA ALA A 64 12.80 -1.17 -11.20
C ALA A 64 12.02 -2.32 -10.55
N GLY A 65 10.69 -2.35 -10.67
CA GLY A 65 9.86 -3.44 -10.15
C GLY A 65 10.10 -4.78 -10.85
N VAL A 66 10.37 -4.78 -12.16
CA VAL A 66 10.78 -6.01 -12.87
C VAL A 66 12.19 -6.43 -12.44
N LEU A 67 13.11 -5.49 -12.26
CA LEU A 67 14.46 -5.77 -11.79
C LEU A 67 14.47 -6.37 -10.38
N THR A 68 13.55 -5.97 -9.49
CA THR A 68 13.44 -6.60 -8.16
C THR A 68 12.91 -8.03 -8.23
N VAL A 69 12.03 -8.34 -9.19
CA VAL A 69 11.62 -9.73 -9.47
C VAL A 69 12.79 -10.56 -9.99
N LEU A 70 13.54 -10.04 -10.96
CA LEU A 70 14.73 -10.69 -11.49
C LEU A 70 15.83 -10.85 -10.43
N LEU A 71 15.98 -9.88 -9.54
CA LEU A 71 16.92 -9.95 -8.42
C LEU A 71 16.58 -11.13 -7.51
N ALA A 72 15.32 -11.27 -7.12
CA ALA A 72 14.89 -12.34 -6.21
C ALA A 72 14.89 -13.72 -6.89
N MET A 73 14.45 -13.81 -8.15
CA MET A 73 14.17 -15.09 -8.80
C MET A 73 15.22 -15.55 -9.82
N CYS A 74 16.12 -14.67 -10.25
CA CYS A 74 17.14 -14.98 -11.26
C CYS A 74 18.58 -14.82 -10.75
N THR A 75 18.75 -14.74 -9.43
CA THR A 75 20.04 -14.85 -8.75
C THR A 75 20.04 -16.05 -7.81
N LYS A 76 21.20 -16.41 -7.28
CA LYS A 76 21.32 -17.47 -6.27
C LYS A 76 20.55 -17.18 -4.99
N LEU A 77 19.99 -15.98 -4.78
CA LEU A 77 18.98 -15.76 -3.74
C LEU A 77 17.85 -16.79 -3.81
N ASN A 78 17.44 -17.18 -5.03
CA ASN A 78 16.45 -18.23 -5.23
C ASN A 78 16.94 -19.59 -4.75
N ASP A 79 18.20 -19.93 -5.04
CA ASP A 79 18.78 -21.22 -4.66
C ASP A 79 19.02 -21.30 -3.15
N TYR A 80 19.56 -20.25 -2.54
CA TYR A 80 19.70 -20.14 -1.08
C TYR A 80 18.34 -20.09 -0.39
N GLY A 81 17.34 -19.45 -1.01
CA GLY A 81 15.97 -19.41 -0.52
C GLY A 81 15.25 -20.77 -0.54
N MET A 82 15.83 -21.80 -1.17
CA MET A 82 15.34 -23.18 -1.05
C MET A 82 15.87 -23.91 0.18
N VAL A 83 16.93 -23.42 0.81
CA VAL A 83 17.66 -24.11 1.88
C VAL A 83 17.89 -23.27 3.13
N MET A 84 17.61 -21.97 3.09
CA MET A 84 17.78 -21.01 4.18
C MET A 84 16.51 -20.17 4.31
N PHE A 85 15.86 -20.28 5.46
CA PHE A 85 14.58 -19.62 5.74
C PHE A 85 14.72 -18.10 5.79
N SER A 86 15.81 -17.57 6.34
CA SER A 86 16.03 -16.11 6.34
C SER A 86 16.12 -15.53 4.93
N VAL A 87 16.82 -16.21 4.00
CA VAL A 87 16.92 -15.80 2.60
C VAL A 87 15.58 -15.95 1.89
N HIS A 88 14.85 -17.05 2.13
CA HIS A 88 13.49 -17.20 1.65
C HIS A 88 12.60 -16.04 2.09
N MET A 89 12.71 -15.61 3.35
CA MET A 89 11.91 -14.51 3.87
C MET A 89 12.26 -13.18 3.19
N VAL A 90 13.54 -12.91 2.91
CA VAL A 90 13.95 -11.74 2.09
C VAL A 90 13.29 -11.81 0.70
N GLN A 91 13.36 -12.96 0.06
CA GLN A 91 12.75 -13.18 -1.26
C GLN A 91 11.24 -12.98 -1.23
N HIS A 92 10.55 -13.54 -0.22
CA HIS A 92 9.14 -13.35 0.02
C HIS A 92 8.80 -11.86 0.20
N MET A 93 9.57 -11.11 1.00
CA MET A 93 9.36 -9.67 1.23
C MET A 93 9.55 -8.84 -0.04
N ILE A 94 10.58 -9.12 -0.85
CA ILE A 94 10.82 -8.42 -2.12
C ILE A 94 9.69 -8.68 -3.12
N ILE A 95 9.23 -9.92 -3.24
CA ILE A 95 8.22 -10.32 -4.23
C ILE A 95 6.80 -9.93 -3.79
N SER A 96 6.48 -9.97 -2.50
CA SER A 96 5.12 -9.66 -2.01
C SER A 96 4.90 -8.17 -1.71
N MET A 97 5.95 -7.40 -1.44
CA MET A 97 5.82 -5.99 -1.07
C MET A 97 6.49 -5.04 -2.06
N ILE A 98 7.81 -5.15 -2.26
CA ILE A 98 8.56 -4.18 -3.06
C ILE A 98 8.14 -4.24 -4.54
N SER A 99 8.19 -5.43 -5.13
CA SER A 99 7.96 -5.61 -6.56
C SER A 99 6.55 -5.14 -6.97
N PRO A 100 5.46 -5.51 -6.28
CA PRO A 100 4.12 -5.01 -6.57
C PRO A 100 4.00 -3.49 -6.52
N ILE A 101 4.55 -2.84 -5.47
CA ILE A 101 4.47 -1.38 -5.32
C ILE A 101 5.15 -0.68 -6.51
N LEU A 102 6.37 -1.11 -6.86
CA LEU A 102 7.13 -0.54 -7.98
C LEU A 102 6.43 -0.80 -9.33
N LEU A 103 5.94 -2.01 -9.55
CA LEU A 103 5.20 -2.37 -10.78
C LEU A 103 3.93 -1.53 -10.93
N LEU A 104 3.15 -1.34 -9.85
CA LEU A 104 1.92 -0.56 -9.85
C LEU A 104 2.16 0.95 -10.05
N LEU A 105 3.26 1.49 -9.52
CA LEU A 105 3.69 2.87 -9.81
C LEU A 105 3.98 3.09 -11.29
N GLY A 106 4.30 2.02 -12.02
CA GLY A 106 4.45 2.01 -13.47
C GLY A 106 3.17 2.23 -14.26
N ALA A 107 1.99 2.18 -13.62
CA ALA A 107 0.68 2.28 -14.26
C ALA A 107 0.49 1.37 -15.50
N PRO A 108 0.86 0.07 -15.44
CA PRO A 108 0.84 -0.83 -16.60
C PRO A 108 -0.56 -0.98 -17.20
N VAL A 109 -1.63 -0.98 -16.39
CA VAL A 109 -3.01 -1.10 -16.92
C VAL A 109 -3.40 0.17 -17.66
N THR A 110 -3.06 1.34 -17.12
CA THR A 110 -3.28 2.63 -17.79
C THR A 110 -2.52 2.69 -19.12
N LEU A 111 -1.27 2.22 -19.14
CA LEU A 111 -0.47 2.17 -20.37
C LEU A 111 -1.12 1.25 -21.40
N ALA A 112 -1.52 0.04 -21.00
CA ALA A 112 -2.19 -0.91 -21.88
C ALA A 112 -3.48 -0.32 -22.48
N LEU A 113 -4.33 0.30 -21.67
CA LEU A 113 -5.58 0.93 -22.13
C LEU A 113 -5.36 2.09 -23.11
N ARG A 114 -4.24 2.82 -22.98
CA ARG A 114 -3.89 3.93 -23.87
C ARG A 114 -3.19 3.46 -25.15
N ALA A 115 -2.36 2.42 -25.06
CA ALA A 115 -1.60 1.89 -26.18
C ALA A 115 -2.45 0.99 -27.09
N LEU A 116 -3.36 0.18 -26.53
CA LEU A 116 -4.17 -0.75 -27.31
C LEU A 116 -5.15 -0.01 -28.25
N PRO A 117 -5.28 -0.45 -29.51
CA PRO A 117 -6.19 0.15 -30.47
C PRO A 117 -7.65 -0.04 -30.01
N VAL A 118 -8.49 0.94 -30.37
CA VAL A 118 -9.95 0.80 -30.22
C VAL A 118 -10.46 -0.12 -31.33
N ALA A 119 -11.27 -1.10 -30.99
CA ALA A 119 -11.88 -1.97 -31.98
C ALA A 119 -12.93 -1.24 -32.83
N GLY A 120 -13.06 -1.64 -34.10
CA GLY A 120 -14.14 -1.16 -34.98
C GLY A 120 -15.52 -1.53 -34.42
N ARG A 121 -16.55 -0.74 -34.78
CA ARG A 121 -17.93 -0.93 -34.31
C ARG A 121 -18.37 -2.40 -34.46
N GLY A 122 -18.81 -3.01 -33.35
CA GLY A 122 -19.33 -4.38 -33.30
C GLY A 122 -18.32 -5.48 -32.95
N ARG A 123 -17.02 -5.19 -32.79
CA ARG A 123 -16.01 -6.17 -32.37
C ARG A 123 -15.46 -5.84 -30.97
N LYS A 124 -15.13 -6.87 -30.18
CA LYS A 124 -14.39 -6.71 -28.92
C LYS A 124 -12.90 -6.90 -29.20
N GLY A 125 -12.14 -5.81 -29.18
CA GLY A 125 -10.68 -5.88 -29.28
C GLY A 125 -10.03 -6.11 -27.92
N PRO A 126 -8.68 -6.17 -27.88
CA PRO A 126 -7.95 -6.39 -26.63
C PRO A 126 -8.21 -5.29 -25.59
N ARG A 127 -8.40 -4.04 -26.04
CA ARG A 127 -8.72 -2.92 -25.16
C ARG A 127 -10.10 -3.08 -24.53
N GLU A 128 -11.10 -3.43 -25.33
CA GLU A 128 -12.48 -3.62 -24.86
C GLU A 128 -12.58 -4.83 -23.93
N LEU A 129 -11.80 -5.90 -24.18
CA LEU A 129 -11.71 -7.04 -23.29
C LEU A 129 -11.09 -6.67 -21.94
N LEU A 130 -9.98 -5.91 -21.95
CA LEU A 130 -9.37 -5.42 -20.72
C LEU A 130 -10.34 -4.51 -19.94
N LEU A 131 -11.04 -3.60 -20.62
CA LEU A 131 -12.07 -2.77 -19.99
C LEU A 131 -13.22 -3.61 -19.42
N ALA A 132 -13.69 -4.62 -20.16
CA ALA A 132 -14.76 -5.51 -19.70
C ALA A 132 -14.33 -6.32 -18.47
N LEU A 133 -13.07 -6.77 -18.44
CA LEU A 133 -12.48 -7.44 -17.28
C LEU A 133 -12.44 -6.50 -16.08
N LEU A 134 -11.89 -5.29 -16.23
CA LEU A 134 -11.77 -4.29 -15.15
C LEU A 134 -13.12 -3.87 -14.55
N HIS A 135 -14.20 -3.89 -15.34
CA HIS A 135 -15.56 -3.58 -14.89
C HIS A 135 -16.37 -4.85 -14.52
N SER A 136 -15.76 -6.03 -14.53
CA SER A 136 -16.45 -7.27 -14.20
C SER A 136 -16.78 -7.36 -12.70
N ARG A 137 -17.79 -8.17 -12.36
CA ARG A 137 -18.11 -8.50 -10.96
C ARG A 137 -16.93 -9.16 -10.24
N TYR A 138 -16.16 -9.97 -10.97
CA TYR A 138 -14.98 -10.63 -10.44
C TYR A 138 -13.93 -9.61 -9.97
N MET A 139 -13.56 -8.64 -10.82
CA MET A 139 -12.66 -7.55 -10.42
C MET A 139 -13.22 -6.75 -9.24
N ARG A 140 -14.53 -6.49 -9.24
CA ARG A 140 -15.18 -5.78 -8.14
C ARG A 140 -15.03 -6.47 -6.78
N ILE A 141 -15.01 -7.80 -6.75
CA ILE A 141 -14.82 -8.61 -5.54
C ILE A 141 -13.34 -8.63 -5.16
N ILE A 142 -12.45 -9.00 -6.09
CA ILE A 142 -11.05 -9.23 -5.73
C ILE A 142 -10.29 -7.95 -5.35
N THR A 143 -10.76 -6.78 -5.82
CA THR A 143 -10.17 -5.48 -5.44
C THR A 143 -10.89 -4.84 -4.24
N HIS A 144 -11.85 -5.53 -3.61
CA HIS A 144 -12.57 -5.00 -2.46
C HIS A 144 -11.76 -5.21 -1.17
N PRO A 145 -11.67 -4.23 -0.25
CA PRO A 145 -10.92 -4.35 1.00
C PRO A 145 -11.27 -5.58 1.84
N ALA A 146 -12.57 -5.89 1.92
CA ALA A 146 -13.07 -7.06 2.62
C ALA A 146 -12.62 -8.40 2.00
N PHE A 147 -12.04 -8.39 0.80
CA PHE A 147 -11.42 -9.55 0.18
C PHE A 147 -9.89 -9.46 0.21
N THR A 148 -9.31 -8.30 -0.14
CA THR A 148 -7.85 -8.13 -0.20
C THR A 148 -7.18 -8.31 1.15
N ILE A 149 -7.78 -7.80 2.24
CA ILE A 149 -7.21 -7.92 3.59
C ILE A 149 -7.24 -9.39 4.07
N PRO A 150 -8.38 -10.11 4.04
CA PRO A 150 -8.37 -11.54 4.37
C PRO A 150 -7.50 -12.36 3.44
N LEU A 151 -7.45 -12.08 2.14
CA LEU A 151 -6.56 -12.80 1.21
C LEU A 151 -5.10 -12.63 1.61
N PHE A 152 -4.68 -11.41 1.95
CA PHE A 152 -3.31 -11.12 2.39
C PHE A 152 -2.97 -11.89 3.68
N ILE A 153 -3.83 -11.79 4.71
CA ILE A 153 -3.62 -12.46 6.00
C ILE A 153 -3.68 -13.98 5.86
N ALA A 154 -4.70 -14.52 5.19
CA ALA A 154 -4.87 -15.96 5.01
C ALA A 154 -3.77 -16.58 4.16
N SER A 155 -3.24 -15.84 3.17
CA SER A 155 -2.08 -16.30 2.40
C SER A 155 -0.86 -16.49 3.29
N LEU A 156 -0.56 -15.50 4.14
CA LEU A 156 0.59 -15.54 5.03
C LEU A 156 0.43 -16.65 6.08
N TYR A 157 -0.64 -16.61 6.86
CA TYR A 157 -0.85 -17.58 7.93
C TYR A 157 -1.12 -18.99 7.40
N GLY A 158 -1.90 -19.11 6.33
CA GLY A 158 -2.20 -20.39 5.70
C GLY A 158 -0.97 -21.07 5.13
N LEU A 159 -0.01 -20.32 4.56
CA LEU A 159 1.23 -20.92 4.09
C LEU A 159 2.07 -21.43 5.26
N TYR A 160 2.41 -20.56 6.21
CA TYR A 160 3.44 -20.85 7.21
C TYR A 160 2.97 -21.62 8.46
N PHE A 161 1.67 -21.62 8.78
CA PHE A 161 1.12 -22.37 9.91
C PHE A 161 0.41 -23.67 9.49
N THR A 162 0.55 -24.08 8.23
CA THR A 162 0.05 -25.37 7.74
C THR A 162 1.13 -26.09 6.95
N SER A 163 0.87 -27.35 6.58
CA SER A 163 1.78 -28.13 5.72
C SER A 163 1.87 -27.62 4.29
N LEU A 164 1.14 -26.56 3.92
CA LEU A 164 1.15 -26.01 2.57
C LEU A 164 2.53 -25.45 2.18
N PHE A 165 3.24 -24.84 3.13
CA PHE A 165 4.61 -24.38 2.90
C PHE A 165 5.52 -25.52 2.49
N ASP A 166 5.59 -26.57 3.30
CA ASP A 166 6.44 -27.73 3.06
C ASP A 166 6.08 -28.46 1.76
N PHE A 167 4.79 -28.56 1.46
CA PHE A 167 4.30 -29.12 0.20
C PHE A 167 4.80 -28.33 -1.01
N LEU A 168 4.72 -27.00 -0.98
CA LEU A 168 5.16 -26.14 -2.08
C LEU A 168 6.69 -26.12 -2.20
N MET A 169 7.43 -26.14 -1.09
CA MET A 169 8.89 -26.18 -1.11
C MET A 169 9.46 -27.53 -1.56
N GLY A 170 8.68 -28.61 -1.49
CA GLY A 170 9.11 -29.95 -1.91
C GLY A 170 9.43 -30.09 -3.39
N SER A 171 9.15 -29.09 -4.23
CA SER A 171 9.52 -29.08 -5.65
C SER A 171 9.76 -27.67 -6.18
N GLN A 172 10.57 -27.54 -7.24
CA GLN A 172 10.79 -26.25 -7.91
C GLN A 172 9.48 -25.64 -8.44
N VAL A 173 8.57 -26.47 -8.98
CA VAL A 173 7.28 -26.01 -9.49
C VAL A 173 6.41 -25.46 -8.36
N GLY A 174 6.40 -26.12 -7.20
CA GLY A 174 5.70 -25.63 -6.01
C GLY A 174 6.27 -24.31 -5.51
N HIS A 175 7.60 -24.16 -5.48
CA HIS A 175 8.24 -22.89 -5.12
C HIS A 175 7.89 -21.77 -6.11
N ILE A 176 7.94 -22.02 -7.41
CA ILE A 176 7.49 -21.05 -8.43
C ILE A 176 6.04 -20.66 -8.20
N ALA A 177 5.15 -21.62 -7.94
CA ALA A 177 3.74 -21.34 -7.65
C ALA A 177 3.57 -20.46 -6.39
N MET A 178 4.35 -20.72 -5.35
CA MET A 178 4.39 -19.91 -4.13
C MET A 178 4.83 -18.46 -4.42
N MET A 179 5.90 -18.29 -5.20
CA MET A 179 6.43 -16.97 -5.55
C MET A 179 5.47 -16.18 -6.45
N VAL A 180 4.80 -16.85 -7.39
CA VAL A 180 3.73 -16.26 -8.20
C VAL A 180 2.55 -15.83 -7.33
N HIS A 181 2.16 -16.67 -6.37
CA HIS A 181 1.10 -16.35 -5.42
C HIS A 181 1.44 -15.11 -4.60
N PHE A 182 2.66 -15.02 -4.05
CA PHE A 182 3.12 -13.83 -3.32
C PHE A 182 3.07 -12.56 -4.17
N LEU A 183 3.55 -12.62 -5.42
CA LEU A 183 3.48 -11.49 -6.34
C LEU A 183 2.03 -11.09 -6.62
N ALA A 184 1.16 -12.07 -6.87
CA ALA A 184 -0.25 -11.85 -7.19
C ALA A 184 -1.02 -11.24 -6.02
N VAL A 185 -0.84 -11.78 -4.81
CA VAL A 185 -1.45 -11.24 -3.59
C VAL A 185 -0.97 -9.83 -3.33
N GLY A 186 0.33 -9.57 -3.47
CA GLY A 186 0.89 -8.23 -3.32
C GLY A 186 0.31 -7.24 -4.34
N LEU A 187 0.20 -7.62 -5.61
CA LEU A 187 -0.43 -6.79 -6.64
C LEU A 187 -1.90 -6.50 -6.33
N VAL A 188 -2.66 -7.53 -5.92
CA VAL A 188 -4.08 -7.39 -5.58
C VAL A 188 -4.29 -6.53 -4.33
N PHE A 189 -3.43 -6.66 -3.32
CA PHE A 189 -3.49 -5.87 -2.09
C PHE A 189 -3.11 -4.41 -2.32
N PHE A 190 -1.99 -4.15 -3.00
CA PHE A 190 -1.50 -2.77 -3.19
C PHE A 190 -2.23 -2.02 -4.31
N TRP A 191 -2.91 -2.67 -5.25
CA TRP A 191 -3.55 -1.97 -6.36
C TRP A 191 -4.61 -0.94 -5.91
N PRO A 192 -5.62 -1.28 -5.09
CA PRO A 192 -6.61 -0.30 -4.62
C PRO A 192 -5.99 0.82 -3.78
N ILE A 193 -4.98 0.48 -2.97
CA ILE A 193 -4.24 1.39 -2.09
C ILE A 193 -3.50 2.44 -2.92
N MET A 194 -2.67 1.99 -3.88
CA MET A 194 -1.90 2.87 -4.75
C MET A 194 -2.82 3.69 -5.67
N GLY A 195 -3.84 3.04 -6.24
CA GLY A 195 -4.87 3.67 -7.07
C GLY A 195 -4.35 4.52 -8.23
N VAL A 196 -3.15 4.18 -8.74
CA VAL A 196 -2.54 4.78 -9.93
C VAL A 196 -3.26 4.30 -11.20
N ASP A 197 -3.53 2.99 -11.25
CA ASP A 197 -4.27 2.36 -12.33
C ASP A 197 -5.79 2.35 -12.09
N PRO A 198 -6.60 2.33 -13.16
CA PRO A 198 -8.05 2.29 -13.02
C PRO A 198 -8.51 0.97 -12.41
N GLY A 199 -9.40 1.06 -11.41
CA GLY A 199 -10.08 -0.08 -10.80
C GLY A 199 -11.56 0.23 -10.55
N PRO A 200 -12.40 -0.79 -10.34
CA PRO A 200 -13.85 -0.65 -10.20
C PRO A 200 -14.25 0.10 -8.92
N HIS A 201 -13.40 0.08 -7.89
CA HIS A 201 -13.54 0.90 -6.69
C HIS A 201 -12.34 1.84 -6.56
N ARG A 202 -12.61 3.12 -6.27
CA ARG A 202 -11.58 4.10 -5.94
C ARG A 202 -11.83 4.59 -4.51
N PRO A 203 -11.37 3.85 -3.49
CA PRO A 203 -11.49 4.29 -2.10
C PRO A 203 -10.84 5.67 -1.95
N GLY A 204 -11.43 6.50 -1.08
CA GLY A 204 -10.84 7.78 -0.68
C GLY A 204 -9.50 7.57 0.04
N TYR A 205 -8.69 8.63 0.15
CA TYR A 205 -7.34 8.50 0.73
C TYR A 205 -7.32 7.94 2.14
N VAL A 206 -8.26 8.36 3.00
CA VAL A 206 -8.39 7.84 4.37
C VAL A 206 -8.64 6.33 4.37
N MET A 207 -9.55 5.84 3.52
CA MET A 207 -9.84 4.41 3.44
C MET A 207 -8.63 3.61 2.95
N ARG A 208 -7.86 4.12 1.99
CA ARG A 208 -6.60 3.49 1.55
C ARG A 208 -5.56 3.42 2.66
N MET A 209 -5.47 4.46 3.50
CA MET A 209 -4.59 4.45 4.67
C MET A 209 -5.06 3.39 5.67
N LEU A 210 -6.37 3.32 5.95
CA LEU A 210 -6.94 2.30 6.84
C LEU A 210 -6.73 0.88 6.30
N GLU A 211 -6.90 0.66 4.99
CA GLU A 211 -6.62 -0.62 4.32
C GLU A 211 -5.17 -1.06 4.50
N LEU A 212 -4.23 -0.13 4.29
CA LEU A 212 -2.82 -0.36 4.49
C LEU A 212 -2.51 -0.71 5.97
N PHE A 213 -3.02 0.09 6.91
CA PHE A 213 -2.85 -0.15 8.35
C PHE A 213 -3.51 -1.44 8.83
N ALA A 214 -4.64 -1.85 8.25
CA ALA A 214 -5.36 -3.04 8.69
C ALA A 214 -4.55 -4.33 8.51
N GLY A 215 -3.67 -4.40 7.51
CA GLY A 215 -2.79 -5.55 7.27
C GLY A 215 -1.54 -5.56 8.17
N MET A 216 -1.03 -4.40 8.58
CA MET A 216 0.28 -4.30 9.25
C MET A 216 0.37 -5.08 10.56
N PRO A 217 -0.58 -4.99 11.51
CA PRO A 217 -0.47 -5.72 12.77
C PRO A 217 -0.33 -7.22 12.57
N PHE A 218 -1.09 -7.80 11.65
CA PHE A 218 -1.04 -9.24 11.36
C PHE A 218 0.31 -9.65 10.76
N HIS A 219 0.90 -8.81 9.91
CA HIS A 219 2.24 -9.05 9.39
C HIS A 219 3.32 -8.94 10.48
N ALA A 220 3.19 -7.94 11.36
CA ALA A 220 4.11 -7.77 12.49
C ALA A 220 4.02 -8.95 13.48
N PHE A 221 2.79 -9.38 13.81
CA PHE A 221 2.56 -10.54 14.68
C PHE A 221 3.10 -11.83 14.07
N PHE A 222 3.00 -12.01 12.75
CA PHE A 222 3.63 -13.12 12.06
C PHE A 222 5.16 -13.16 12.29
N GLY A 223 5.85 -12.04 12.09
CA GLY A 223 7.30 -11.95 12.33
C GLY A 223 7.66 -12.25 13.79
N ILE A 224 6.91 -11.69 14.74
CA ILE A 224 7.09 -11.94 16.17
C ILE A 224 6.86 -13.43 16.51
N ALA A 225 5.84 -14.06 15.93
CA ALA A 225 5.57 -15.48 16.16
C ALA A 225 6.74 -16.37 15.72
N LEU A 226 7.35 -16.09 14.56
CA LEU A 226 8.55 -16.79 14.10
C LEU A 226 9.76 -16.55 15.03
N MET A 227 9.95 -15.32 15.51
CA MET A 227 11.04 -14.97 16.44
C MET A 227 10.89 -15.62 17.82
N MET A 228 9.65 -15.79 18.29
CA MET A 228 9.36 -16.34 19.62
C MET A 228 9.21 -17.87 19.62
N ALA A 229 9.12 -18.49 18.46
CA ALA A 229 9.01 -19.94 18.35
C ALA A 229 10.26 -20.62 18.94
N SER A 230 10.05 -21.69 19.71
CA SER A 230 11.11 -22.49 20.34
C SER A 230 11.58 -23.66 19.47
N THR A 231 10.86 -23.95 18.39
CA THR A 231 11.19 -24.96 17.40
C THR A 231 11.00 -24.37 16.00
N PRO A 232 11.73 -24.89 14.99
CA PRO A 232 11.38 -24.64 13.60
C PRO A 232 9.88 -24.89 13.35
N MET A 233 9.23 -23.98 12.61
CA MET A 233 7.79 -24.02 12.33
C MET A 233 7.46 -24.70 11.00
N VAL A 234 8.46 -24.82 10.13
CA VAL A 234 8.33 -25.36 8.77
C VAL A 234 9.37 -26.44 8.55
N GLY A 235 8.92 -27.67 8.28
CA GLY A 235 9.79 -28.85 8.25
C GLY A 235 10.87 -28.81 7.17
N THR A 236 10.65 -28.04 6.10
CA THR A 236 11.61 -27.82 5.01
C THR A 236 12.96 -27.32 5.50
N TYR A 237 12.99 -26.50 6.55
CA TYR A 237 14.21 -25.89 7.08
C TYR A 237 14.68 -26.50 8.40
N ASP A 238 14.08 -27.61 8.85
CA ASP A 238 14.47 -28.28 10.11
C ASP A 238 15.90 -28.82 10.07
N SER A 239 16.41 -29.13 8.88
CA SER A 239 17.73 -29.73 8.68
C SER A 239 18.43 -29.05 7.51
N PRO A 240 18.93 -27.81 7.70
CA PRO A 240 19.65 -27.11 6.65
C PRO A 240 20.95 -27.85 6.29
N PRO A 241 21.44 -27.74 5.03
CA PRO A 241 22.71 -28.34 4.62
C PRO A 241 23.87 -27.94 5.54
N ALA A 242 24.66 -28.92 5.99
CA ALA A 242 25.76 -28.70 6.92
C ALA A 242 26.82 -27.71 6.39
N SER A 243 26.97 -27.62 5.07
CA SER A 243 27.85 -26.68 4.37
C SER A 243 27.53 -25.21 4.61
N LEU A 244 26.28 -24.88 4.95
CA LEU A 244 25.88 -23.51 5.29
C LEU A 244 26.38 -23.08 6.66
N GLY A 245 26.61 -24.04 7.58
CA GLY A 245 27.04 -23.76 8.96
C GLY A 245 26.01 -22.97 9.78
N ILE A 246 24.71 -23.18 9.51
CA ILE A 246 23.62 -22.48 10.21
C ILE A 246 22.82 -23.44 11.10
N ASP A 247 22.25 -22.88 12.17
CA ASP A 247 21.24 -23.54 12.99
C ASP A 247 19.83 -23.15 12.50
N ALA A 248 18.93 -24.13 12.39
CA ALA A 248 17.59 -23.94 11.86
C ALA A 248 16.76 -22.94 12.66
N LEU A 249 16.84 -23.01 14.00
CA LEU A 249 16.05 -22.15 14.87
C LEU A 249 16.57 -20.70 14.83
N SER A 250 17.90 -20.53 14.87
CA SER A 250 18.53 -19.22 14.70
C SER A 250 18.20 -18.59 13.35
N ASP A 251 18.17 -19.36 12.28
CA ASP A 251 17.82 -18.88 10.93
C ASP A 251 16.35 -18.46 10.85
N GLN A 252 15.45 -19.22 11.49
CA GLN A 252 14.04 -18.84 11.62
C GLN A 252 13.86 -17.55 12.44
N HIS A 253 14.60 -17.36 13.52
CA HIS A 253 14.53 -16.12 14.31
C HIS A 253 14.96 -14.92 13.47
N ALA A 254 16.01 -15.07 12.67
CA ALA A 254 16.42 -14.06 11.70
C ALA A 254 15.34 -13.80 10.65
N ALA A 255 14.70 -14.84 10.12
CA ALA A 255 13.57 -14.73 9.20
C ALA A 255 12.41 -13.95 9.82
N GLY A 256 12.02 -14.25 11.06
CA GLY A 256 10.99 -13.49 11.78
C GLY A 256 11.35 -12.02 11.97
N GLY A 257 12.61 -11.73 12.31
CA GLY A 257 13.12 -10.37 12.41
C GLY A 257 13.09 -9.61 11.08
N ILE A 258 13.42 -10.28 9.97
CA ILE A 258 13.30 -9.74 8.61
C ILE A 258 11.84 -9.43 8.27
N ALA A 259 10.92 -10.38 8.49
CA ALA A 259 9.50 -10.18 8.22
C ALA A 259 8.93 -8.99 9.01
N TRP A 260 9.32 -8.85 10.27
CA TRP A 260 8.91 -7.72 11.11
C TRP A 260 9.50 -6.40 10.61
N ALA A 261 10.83 -6.26 10.59
CA ALA A 261 11.52 -5.00 10.31
C ALA A 261 11.33 -4.51 8.87
N PHE A 262 11.30 -5.43 7.90
CA PHE A 262 11.23 -5.06 6.49
C PHE A 262 9.85 -4.50 6.12
N SER A 263 8.78 -4.99 6.76
CA SER A 263 7.41 -4.59 6.42
C SER A 263 7.10 -3.11 6.68
N GLU A 264 7.80 -2.50 7.64
CA GLU A 264 7.61 -1.11 8.04
C GLU A 264 8.08 -0.12 6.95
N ILE A 265 9.19 -0.42 6.27
CA ILE A 265 9.81 0.53 5.33
C ILE A 265 8.90 0.80 4.12
N PRO A 266 8.44 -0.20 3.34
CA PRO A 266 7.54 0.04 2.20
C PRO A 266 6.21 0.64 2.66
N SER A 267 5.69 0.17 3.79
CA SER A 267 4.42 0.63 4.36
C SER A 267 4.43 2.12 4.70
N VAL A 268 5.47 2.58 5.40
CA VAL A 268 5.66 4.00 5.74
C VAL A 268 5.83 4.84 4.48
N LEU A 269 6.59 4.37 3.49
CA LEU A 269 6.76 5.09 2.22
C LEU A 269 5.42 5.26 1.47
N VAL A 270 4.60 4.20 1.40
CA VAL A 270 3.27 4.27 0.80
C VAL A 270 2.36 5.21 1.60
N LEU A 271 2.40 5.14 2.93
CA LEU A 271 1.61 6.01 3.79
C LEU A 271 1.97 7.49 3.59
N ILE A 272 3.26 7.83 3.57
CA ILE A 272 3.74 9.20 3.28
C ILE A 272 3.23 9.65 1.91
N ALA A 273 3.33 8.80 0.89
CA ALA A 273 2.84 9.10 -0.44
C ALA A 273 1.31 9.35 -0.45
N LEU A 274 0.53 8.56 0.29
CA LEU A 274 -0.92 8.74 0.42
C LEU A 274 -1.28 10.03 1.15
N VAL A 275 -0.58 10.37 2.24
CA VAL A 275 -0.79 11.62 2.98
C VAL A 275 -0.52 12.83 2.09
N PHE A 276 0.58 12.79 1.34
CA PHE A 276 0.92 13.86 0.42
C PHE A 276 -0.08 14.00 -0.74
N GLN A 277 -0.56 12.86 -1.28
CA GLN A 277 -1.60 12.85 -2.31
C GLN A 277 -2.93 13.39 -1.77
N TRP A 278 -3.30 13.02 -0.54
CA TRP A 278 -4.48 13.53 0.14
C TRP A 278 -4.40 15.04 0.33
N TYR A 279 -3.31 15.53 0.92
CA TYR A 279 -3.08 16.97 1.14
C TYR A 279 -3.17 17.77 -0.16
N ARG A 280 -2.52 17.30 -1.24
CA ARG A 280 -2.61 17.96 -2.56
C ARG A 280 -4.01 17.88 -3.17
N SER A 281 -4.75 16.81 -2.92
CA SER A 281 -6.14 16.69 -3.38
C SER A 281 -7.04 17.69 -2.67
N ASP A 282 -6.89 17.79 -1.35
CA ASP A 282 -7.68 18.65 -0.49
C ASP A 282 -7.43 20.14 -0.83
N GLN A 283 -6.17 20.55 -0.97
CA GLN A 283 -5.83 21.90 -1.44
C GLN A 283 -6.44 22.24 -2.81
N ARG A 284 -6.50 21.27 -3.73
CA ARG A 284 -7.11 21.48 -5.05
C ARG A 284 -8.63 21.61 -4.96
N GLN A 285 -9.26 20.88 -4.03
CA GLN A 285 -10.70 20.98 -3.79
C GLN A 285 -11.06 22.29 -3.09
N ALA A 286 -10.31 22.70 -2.06
CA ALA A 286 -10.46 23.99 -1.39
C ALA A 286 -10.38 25.14 -2.40
N ARG A 287 -9.29 25.23 -3.19
CA ARG A 287 -9.13 26.25 -4.25
C ARG A 287 -10.23 26.23 -5.31
N ARG A 288 -10.88 25.08 -5.55
CA ARG A 288 -12.00 25.00 -6.50
C ARG A 288 -13.29 25.54 -5.88
N LYS A 289 -13.52 25.26 -4.59
CA LYS A 289 -14.65 25.80 -3.83
C LYS A 289 -14.52 27.31 -3.68
N ASP A 290 -13.35 27.81 -3.30
CA ASP A 290 -13.08 29.26 -3.19
C ASP A 290 -13.37 29.99 -4.51
N ARG A 291 -12.88 29.46 -5.65
CA ARG A 291 -13.18 30.04 -6.97
C ARG A 291 -14.66 29.97 -7.37
N ALA A 292 -15.40 28.98 -6.88
CA ALA A 292 -16.84 28.87 -7.14
C ALA A 292 -17.63 29.87 -6.26
N ALA A 293 -17.23 30.01 -5.00
CA ALA A 293 -17.72 31.01 -4.05
C ALA A 293 -17.52 32.43 -4.57
N ASP A 294 -16.31 32.76 -5.04
CA ASP A 294 -15.98 34.07 -5.64
C ASP A 294 -16.86 34.39 -6.87
N ARG A 295 -17.23 33.36 -7.65
CA ARG A 295 -18.03 33.53 -8.88
C ARG A 295 -19.51 33.66 -8.59
N ASP A 296 -20.02 32.88 -7.64
CA ASP A 296 -21.45 32.72 -7.41
C ASP A 296 -21.94 33.55 -6.21
N GLY A 297 -21.03 34.25 -5.51
CA GLY A 297 -21.31 35.19 -4.43
C GLY A 297 -21.74 34.50 -3.14
N ASP A 298 -21.08 33.40 -2.76
CA ASP A 298 -21.38 32.63 -1.54
C ASP A 298 -22.82 32.10 -1.41
N LYS A 299 -23.56 31.97 -2.53
CA LYS A 299 -24.94 31.43 -2.56
C LYS A 299 -25.14 30.11 -1.80
N GLU A 300 -24.14 29.23 -1.80
CA GLU A 300 -24.19 27.96 -1.07
C GLU A 300 -24.18 28.19 0.46
N LEU A 301 -23.38 29.13 0.95
CA LEU A 301 -23.36 29.53 2.36
C LEU A 301 -24.66 30.26 2.75
N GLU A 302 -25.18 31.13 1.88
CA GLU A 302 -26.46 31.80 2.11
C GLU A 302 -27.63 30.80 2.22
N ALA A 303 -27.69 29.83 1.31
CA ALA A 303 -28.70 28.76 1.33
C ALA A 303 -28.56 27.87 2.58
N TYR A 304 -27.33 27.57 3.00
CA TYR A 304 -27.07 26.82 4.23
C TYR A 304 -27.52 27.60 5.47
N ASN A 305 -27.20 28.90 5.54
CA ASN A 305 -27.61 29.77 6.65
C ASN A 305 -29.14 29.89 6.73
N ALA A 306 -29.82 30.00 5.59
CA ALA A 306 -31.29 30.01 5.53
C ALA A 306 -31.91 28.68 6.03
N TYR A 307 -31.29 27.54 5.71
CA TYR A 307 -31.70 26.24 6.22
C TYR A 307 -31.53 26.12 7.75
N LEU A 308 -30.39 26.56 8.30
CA LEU A 308 -30.17 26.60 9.75
C LEU A 308 -31.19 27.50 10.45
N ALA A 309 -31.50 28.67 9.87
CA ALA A 309 -32.52 29.56 10.41
C ALA A 309 -33.90 28.90 10.46
N GLN A 310 -34.27 28.11 9.43
CA GLN A 310 -35.49 27.29 9.45
C GLN A 310 -35.48 26.24 10.57
N LEU A 311 -34.37 25.55 10.80
CA LEU A 311 -34.24 24.58 11.89
C LEU A 311 -34.42 25.25 13.26
N HIS A 312 -33.78 26.40 13.48
CA HIS A 312 -33.94 27.18 14.72
C HIS A 312 -35.37 27.68 14.92
N ALA A 313 -36.04 28.18 13.88
CA ALA A 313 -37.43 28.62 13.96
C ALA A 313 -38.37 27.45 14.33
N ARG A 314 -38.12 26.25 13.80
CA ARG A 314 -38.92 25.06 14.06
C ARG A 314 -38.68 24.45 15.45
N SER A 315 -37.45 24.56 15.97
CA SER A 315 -37.11 24.14 17.35
C SER A 315 -37.48 25.19 18.42
N GLY A 316 -37.50 26.48 18.06
CA GLY A 316 -38.00 27.55 18.93
C GLY A 316 -39.53 27.57 19.04
N GLY A 317 -40.23 27.14 17.98
CA GLY A 317 -41.70 27.03 17.97
C GLY A 317 -42.28 25.96 18.91
N THR A 318 -41.49 24.94 19.28
CA THR A 318 -41.91 23.91 20.24
C THR A 318 -41.65 24.30 21.70
N ALA A 319 -40.79 25.29 21.98
CA ALA A 319 -40.56 25.81 23.33
C ALA A 319 -41.54 26.93 23.72
N GLY A 320 -42.14 27.63 22.75
CA GLY A 320 -43.11 28.71 22.98
C GLY A 320 -44.54 28.26 23.28
N ALA A 321 -44.89 27.00 23.05
CA ALA A 321 -46.26 26.49 23.22
C ALA A 321 -46.53 25.86 24.61
N ALA A 322 -45.53 25.77 25.49
CA ALA A 322 -45.64 25.06 26.78
C ALA A 322 -45.44 25.95 28.02
N ARG A 323 -45.70 27.26 27.94
CA ARG A 323 -45.84 28.13 29.12
C ARG A 323 -47.00 29.11 28.97
N GLY A 324 -48.22 28.59 29.04
CA GLY A 324 -49.35 29.36 29.56
C GLY A 324 -49.28 29.34 31.08
N GLY A 325 -48.66 30.35 31.68
CA GLY A 325 -48.76 30.64 33.12
C GLY A 325 -49.45 32.00 33.30
N PRO A 326 -50.30 32.20 34.33
CA PRO A 326 -51.15 33.36 34.45
C PRO A 326 -50.39 34.64 34.87
N GLU A 327 -51.09 35.76 34.66
CA GLU A 327 -50.76 37.19 34.79
C GLU A 327 -50.13 37.69 36.12
N PRO A 328 -49.69 38.98 36.18
CA PRO A 328 -48.48 39.39 36.90
C PRO A 328 -48.72 39.94 38.31
N GLU A 329 -47.75 39.76 39.21
CA GLU A 329 -47.59 40.58 40.41
C GLU A 329 -46.38 41.51 40.27
N THR A 330 -46.64 42.79 40.50
CA THR A 330 -45.67 43.88 40.59
C THR A 330 -44.80 43.73 41.84
N VAL A 331 -43.55 44.21 41.78
CA VAL A 331 -42.93 45.18 42.72
C VAL A 331 -41.40 45.25 42.52
N THR A 332 -40.97 46.42 42.02
CA THR A 332 -39.69 47.13 42.17
C THR A 332 -38.35 46.39 42.04
N ALA A 333 -37.60 46.72 40.97
CA ALA A 333 -36.14 46.66 40.97
C ALA A 333 -35.59 48.09 41.11
N ALA A 334 -34.96 48.35 42.25
CA ALA A 334 -34.08 49.49 42.45
C ALA A 334 -32.77 49.30 41.65
N ALA A 335 -32.18 50.44 41.31
CA ALA A 335 -31.10 50.66 40.36
C ALA A 335 -29.73 50.05 40.70
N ALA A 336 -28.81 50.30 39.76
CA ALA A 336 -27.37 50.03 39.71
C ALA A 336 -27.04 48.70 39.04
N GLY A 337 -26.20 48.62 38.01
CA GLY A 337 -25.18 49.51 37.51
C GLY A 337 -24.14 48.63 36.81
N GLU A 338 -23.46 49.19 35.81
CA GLU A 338 -22.22 48.70 35.22
C GLU A 338 -22.27 47.50 34.26
N SER A 339 -21.97 47.82 32.99
CA SER A 339 -21.48 46.91 31.97
C SER A 339 -20.09 46.36 32.31
N PRO A 340 -19.78 45.08 32.01
CA PRO A 340 -18.38 44.64 31.90
C PRO A 340 -17.94 44.57 30.43
N GLN A 341 -16.89 45.33 30.18
CA GLN A 341 -16.07 45.40 28.98
C GLN A 341 -15.17 44.15 28.87
N ALA A 342 -14.92 43.69 27.64
CA ALA A 342 -14.02 42.58 27.32
C ALA A 342 -12.55 42.89 27.73
N PRO A 343 -11.76 41.88 28.14
CA PRO A 343 -10.36 42.11 28.47
C PRO A 343 -9.51 42.25 27.20
N ALA A 344 -8.81 43.38 27.13
CA ALA A 344 -7.74 43.67 26.19
C ALA A 344 -6.46 42.92 26.58
N ALA A 345 -5.74 42.44 25.56
CA ALA A 345 -4.35 42.02 25.68
C ALA A 345 -3.42 43.24 25.60
N ALA A 346 -2.59 43.40 26.62
CA ALA A 346 -1.34 44.17 26.64
C ALA A 346 -0.46 43.44 27.68
N GLY A 347 0.82 43.13 27.49
CA GLY A 347 1.84 43.76 26.66
C GLY A 347 2.97 44.24 27.58
N ALA A 348 4.20 44.22 27.06
CA ALA A 348 5.36 45.02 27.48
C ALA A 348 6.20 44.50 28.68
N ALA A 349 7.53 44.66 28.77
CA ALA A 349 8.55 45.19 27.86
C ALA A 349 9.95 45.18 28.54
N THR A 350 10.99 45.01 27.73
CA THR A 350 12.25 45.80 27.63
C THR A 350 13.32 45.89 28.73
N GLY A 351 14.58 45.98 28.22
CA GLY A 351 15.80 46.54 28.83
C GLY A 351 16.85 45.45 29.12
N GLU A 352 18.15 45.53 28.80
CA GLU A 352 19.04 46.59 28.36
C GLU A 352 20.37 45.98 27.86
N THR A 353 21.11 46.79 27.11
CA THR A 353 22.54 46.79 26.71
C THR A 353 23.57 45.88 27.41
N GLY A 354 24.53 45.34 26.64
CA GLY A 354 25.79 44.79 27.19
C GLY A 354 26.79 44.29 26.14
N THR A 355 27.91 45.01 26.03
CA THR A 355 29.07 44.89 25.13
C THR A 355 30.02 43.72 25.47
N GLY A 356 30.79 43.22 24.48
CA GLY A 356 32.04 42.43 24.68
C GLY A 356 32.10 41.16 23.80
N ALA A 357 32.83 41.08 22.68
CA ALA A 357 34.29 41.04 22.47
C ALA A 357 34.97 39.68 22.81
N ALA A 358 35.69 39.14 21.80
CA ALA A 358 36.72 38.08 21.81
C ALA A 358 36.25 36.64 22.16
N GLY A 359 36.75 35.56 21.55
CA GLY A 359 37.81 35.34 20.58
C GLY A 359 38.20 33.84 20.58
N ARG A 360 38.77 33.40 19.46
CA ARG A 360 39.39 32.09 19.16
C ARG A 360 38.49 30.92 18.76
#